data_AF-A0A736HXH5-F1
#
_entry.id   AF-A0A736HXH5-F1
#
_cell.length_a   1.000
_cell.length_b   1.000
_cell.length_c   1.000
_cell.angle_alpha   90.00
_cell.angle_beta   90.00
_cell.angle_gamma   90.00
#
_symmetry.space_group_name_H-M   'P 1'
#
loop_
_entity.id
_entity.type
_entity.pdbx_description
1 polymer ?
#
loop_
_entity_poly.entity_id
_entity_poly.type
_entity_poly.pdbx_seq_one_letter_code
_entity_poly.pdbx_strand_id
1 'polypeptide(L)'
;PPVAPEVIAAAEAETEADRKAAATLAVRLMEKTRPATGNAYLTRKGFPVLECLTLTVMHKTGGVTFRAGDVVVPLHEDTGALVNLQLINADGLKRTLKGGQVKGACHIIEGKKQAGKRLWIAEGYATALTVHHLTGETVMVALSSVNLLSLASLARQKYPACQIVLAADRDLNGDGQSKAAAAADACEGIVALPPVFGDWNDAFMQKGEEATRKAIYDAIRPPAQSPFDTMSEAEFTAMSASDKALRVHEHYGEALAVDANGQLLSRYENGIWKNIPAATFSR
;
A
#
# COMPACT_ATOMS: atom_id res chain seq x y z
N PRO A 1 35.58 1.24 14.98
CA PRO A 1 36.33 2.02 13.95
C PRO A 1 35.44 2.32 12.74
N PRO A 2 35.36 3.56 12.24
CA PRO A 2 34.69 3.84 10.97
C PRO A 2 35.40 3.09 9.85
N VAL A 3 34.61 2.54 8.91
CA VAL A 3 35.13 1.76 7.77
C VAL A 3 35.98 2.68 6.89
N ALA A 4 37.14 2.19 6.44
CA ALA A 4 38.07 2.99 5.63
C ALA A 4 37.42 3.45 4.31
N PRO A 5 37.63 4.71 3.85
CA PRO A 5 37.02 5.25 2.64
C PRO A 5 37.25 4.40 1.38
N GLU A 6 38.40 3.73 1.27
CA GLU A 6 38.75 2.84 0.16
C GLU A 6 37.90 1.56 0.14
N VAL A 7 37.52 1.04 1.31
CA VAL A 7 36.63 -0.11 1.44
C VAL A 7 35.19 0.27 1.09
N ILE A 8 34.78 1.50 1.40
CA ILE A 8 33.47 2.05 1.00
C ILE A 8 33.40 2.23 -0.52
N ALA A 9 34.41 2.85 -1.12
CA ALA A 9 34.46 3.06 -2.58
C ALA A 9 34.51 1.74 -3.37
N ALA A 10 35.25 0.74 -2.89
CA ALA A 10 35.28 -0.59 -3.50
C ALA A 10 33.92 -1.31 -3.39
N ALA A 11 33.26 -1.24 -2.24
CA ALA A 11 31.93 -1.82 -2.03
C ALA A 11 30.86 -1.10 -2.86
N GLU A 12 30.95 0.22 -3.03
CA GLU A 12 30.07 1.01 -3.89
C GLU A 12 30.27 0.67 -5.38
N ALA A 13 31.52 0.51 -5.84
CA ALA A 13 31.83 0.11 -7.20
C ALA A 13 31.39 -1.34 -7.52
N GLU A 14 31.58 -2.27 -6.59
CA GLU A 14 31.09 -3.65 -6.71
C GLU A 14 29.55 -3.68 -6.76
N THR A 15 28.90 -2.87 -5.94
CA THR A 15 27.43 -2.70 -5.96
C THR A 15 26.93 -2.14 -7.30
N GLU A 16 27.67 -1.21 -7.92
CA GLU A 16 27.30 -0.62 -9.20
C GLU A 16 27.49 -1.59 -10.39
N ALA A 17 28.58 -2.36 -10.39
CA ALA A 17 28.80 -3.41 -11.37
C ALA A 17 27.68 -4.47 -11.33
N ASP A 18 27.28 -4.89 -10.13
CA ASP A 18 26.19 -5.82 -9.91
C ASP A 18 24.84 -5.28 -10.40
N ARG A 19 24.54 -4.00 -10.12
CA ARG A 19 23.33 -3.33 -10.64
C ARG A 19 23.30 -3.30 -12.15
N LYS A 20 24.41 -2.94 -12.79
CA LYS A 20 24.52 -2.90 -14.25
C LYS A 20 24.36 -4.29 -14.88
N ALA A 21 24.94 -5.32 -14.25
CA ALA A 21 24.79 -6.70 -14.69
C ALA A 21 23.32 -7.17 -14.57
N ALA A 22 22.65 -6.84 -13.47
CA ALA A 22 21.24 -7.15 -13.25
C ALA A 22 20.31 -6.42 -14.23
N ALA A 23 20.54 -5.13 -14.51
CA ALA A 23 19.80 -4.37 -15.51
C ALA A 23 19.98 -4.96 -16.91
N THR A 24 21.21 -5.34 -17.28
CA THR A 24 21.48 -6.02 -18.56
C THR A 24 20.77 -7.38 -18.65
N LEU A 25 20.71 -8.13 -17.55
CA LEU A 25 19.95 -9.38 -17.48
C LEU A 25 18.45 -9.14 -17.58
N ALA A 26 17.93 -8.07 -16.95
CA ALA A 26 16.53 -7.67 -17.02
C ALA A 26 16.10 -7.42 -18.48
N VAL A 27 16.89 -6.64 -19.23
CA VAL A 27 16.65 -6.38 -20.67
C VAL A 27 16.59 -7.68 -21.47
N ARG A 28 17.58 -8.57 -21.31
CA ARG A 28 17.61 -9.87 -22.00
C ARG A 28 16.44 -10.79 -21.65
N LEU A 29 15.93 -10.72 -20.42
CA LEU A 29 14.76 -11.48 -20.02
C LEU A 29 13.48 -10.89 -20.60
N MET A 30 13.37 -9.56 -20.66
CA MET A 30 12.24 -8.86 -21.27
C MET A 30 12.10 -9.15 -22.78
N GLU A 31 13.19 -9.39 -23.50
CA GLU A 31 13.12 -9.88 -24.90
C GLU A 31 12.37 -11.22 -25.00
N LYS A 32 12.40 -12.00 -23.91
CA LYS A 32 11.76 -13.31 -23.76
C LYS A 32 10.48 -13.24 -22.94
N THR A 33 9.85 -12.07 -22.82
CA THR A 33 8.51 -11.94 -22.25
C THR A 33 7.47 -11.61 -23.32
N ARG A 34 6.23 -12.01 -23.05
CA ARG A 34 5.05 -11.66 -23.84
C ARG A 34 3.87 -11.39 -22.91
N PRO A 35 2.99 -10.44 -23.24
CA PRO A 35 1.69 -10.33 -22.59
C PRO A 35 0.89 -11.63 -22.77
N ALA A 36 0.28 -12.13 -21.70
CA ALA A 36 -0.57 -13.30 -21.72
C ALA A 36 -1.60 -13.25 -20.58
N THR A 37 -2.74 -13.92 -20.79
CA THR A 37 -3.77 -14.19 -19.78
C THR A 37 -3.67 -15.64 -19.28
N GLY A 38 -4.38 -15.98 -18.21
CA GLY A 38 -4.56 -17.38 -17.79
C GLY A 38 -3.34 -18.04 -17.13
N ASN A 39 -2.35 -17.26 -16.68
CA ASN A 39 -1.23 -17.82 -15.93
C ASN A 39 -1.70 -18.36 -14.55
N ALA A 40 -0.98 -19.35 -14.02
CA ALA A 40 -1.35 -20.06 -12.80
C ALA A 40 -1.34 -19.17 -11.54
N TYR A 41 -0.46 -18.16 -11.49
CA TYR A 41 -0.38 -17.24 -10.36
C TYR A 41 -1.63 -16.35 -10.28
N LEU A 42 -1.93 -15.61 -11.35
CA LEU A 42 -3.07 -14.70 -11.41
C LEU A 42 -4.42 -15.43 -11.35
N THR A 43 -4.52 -16.61 -11.95
CA THR A 43 -5.72 -17.46 -11.84
C THR A 43 -6.03 -17.77 -10.38
N ARG A 44 -5.03 -18.17 -9.58
CA ARG A 44 -5.20 -18.40 -8.13
C ARG A 44 -5.49 -17.12 -7.35
N LYS A 45 -5.05 -15.97 -7.84
CA LYS A 45 -5.33 -14.64 -7.27
C LYS A 45 -6.67 -14.05 -7.73
N GLY A 46 -7.51 -14.83 -8.44
CA GLY A 46 -8.84 -14.41 -8.86
C GLY A 46 -8.88 -13.61 -10.17
N PHE A 47 -7.78 -13.55 -10.92
CA PHE A 47 -7.62 -12.74 -12.12
C PHE A 47 -7.23 -13.58 -13.36
N PRO A 48 -8.02 -14.61 -13.77
CA PRO A 48 -7.65 -15.49 -14.88
C PRO A 48 -7.61 -14.78 -16.24
N VAL A 49 -8.41 -13.73 -16.41
CA VAL A 49 -8.53 -12.96 -17.66
C VAL A 49 -7.64 -11.71 -17.70
N LEU A 50 -6.93 -11.42 -16.61
CA LEU A 50 -6.05 -10.27 -16.56
C LEU A 50 -4.76 -10.56 -17.32
N GLU A 51 -4.43 -9.70 -18.26
CA GLU A 51 -3.20 -9.79 -19.03
C GLU A 51 -2.02 -9.28 -18.18
N CYS A 52 -0.93 -10.05 -18.15
CA CYS A 52 0.33 -9.60 -17.59
C CYS A 52 1.51 -10.12 -18.43
N LEU A 53 2.70 -9.59 -18.17
CA LEU A 53 3.91 -10.13 -18.79
C LEU A 53 4.24 -11.50 -18.20
N THR A 54 4.53 -12.44 -19.09
CA THR A 54 4.95 -13.80 -18.72
C THR A 54 6.21 -14.19 -19.46
N LEU A 55 7.01 -15.07 -18.87
CA LEU A 55 8.19 -15.66 -19.51
C LEU A 55 7.75 -16.58 -20.66
N THR A 56 8.52 -16.56 -21.74
CA THR A 56 8.40 -17.53 -22.85
C THR A 56 9.40 -18.69 -22.72
N VAL A 57 10.36 -18.57 -21.81
CA VAL A 57 11.41 -19.57 -21.58
C VAL A 57 11.61 -19.81 -20.08
N MET A 58 12.27 -20.92 -19.75
CA MET A 58 12.68 -21.19 -18.37
C MET A 58 13.82 -20.26 -17.92
N HIS A 59 13.78 -19.80 -16.66
CA HIS A 59 14.85 -19.06 -16.00
C HIS A 59 15.02 -19.53 -14.55
N LYS A 60 16.25 -19.50 -14.03
CA LYS A 60 16.55 -19.89 -12.64
C LYS A 60 17.28 -18.76 -11.93
N THR A 61 16.77 -18.35 -10.77
CA THR A 61 17.39 -17.34 -9.91
C THR A 61 17.02 -17.56 -8.45
N GLY A 62 17.93 -17.25 -7.52
CA GLY A 62 17.66 -17.33 -6.08
C GLY A 62 17.16 -18.70 -5.60
N GLY A 63 17.65 -19.79 -6.21
CA GLY A 63 17.25 -21.17 -5.92
C GLY A 63 15.89 -21.59 -6.50
N VAL A 64 15.16 -20.70 -7.16
CA VAL A 64 13.81 -20.95 -7.69
C VAL A 64 13.87 -21.08 -9.22
N THR A 65 13.08 -22.01 -9.76
CA THR A 65 12.90 -22.18 -11.21
C THR A 65 11.59 -21.53 -11.64
N PHE A 66 11.68 -20.67 -12.65
CA PHE A 66 10.57 -20.00 -13.31
C PHE A 66 10.41 -20.60 -14.71
N ARG A 67 9.21 -21.04 -15.06
CA ARG A 67 8.87 -21.71 -16.33
C ARG A 67 8.25 -20.71 -17.31
N ALA A 68 8.08 -21.15 -18.56
CA ALA A 68 7.24 -20.43 -19.50
C ALA A 68 5.81 -20.30 -18.92
N GLY A 69 5.22 -19.12 -19.04
CA GLY A 69 3.93 -18.75 -18.43
C GLY A 69 4.02 -18.15 -17.03
N ASP A 70 5.19 -18.20 -16.36
CA ASP A 70 5.37 -17.53 -15.06
C ASP A 70 5.48 -16.01 -15.23
N VAL A 71 5.02 -15.27 -14.23
CA VAL A 71 4.81 -13.82 -14.30
C VAL A 71 6.11 -13.05 -14.17
N VAL A 72 6.22 -11.96 -14.93
CA VAL A 72 7.33 -10.99 -14.87
C VAL A 72 6.78 -9.61 -14.53
N VAL A 73 7.37 -8.98 -13.52
CA VAL A 73 7.04 -7.63 -13.06
C VAL A 73 8.28 -6.74 -13.26
N PRO A 74 8.32 -5.90 -14.31
CA PRO A 74 9.47 -5.05 -14.58
C PRO A 74 9.56 -3.86 -13.62
N LEU A 75 10.77 -3.59 -13.14
CA LEU A 75 11.05 -2.52 -12.18
C LEU A 75 11.87 -1.43 -12.85
N HIS A 76 11.32 -0.22 -12.81
CA HIS A 76 11.93 0.97 -13.35
C HIS A 76 12.31 1.92 -12.22
N GLU A 77 13.45 2.59 -12.38
CA GLU A 77 13.79 3.75 -11.54
C GLU A 77 13.05 5.02 -12.00
N ASP A 78 13.24 6.14 -11.30
CA ASP A 78 12.51 7.39 -11.57
C ASP A 78 12.69 7.92 -13.00
N THR A 79 13.87 7.69 -13.58
CA THR A 79 14.23 8.09 -14.96
C THR A 79 13.48 7.28 -16.02
N GLY A 80 12.81 6.19 -15.63
CA GLY A 80 12.16 5.24 -16.51
C GLY A 80 13.06 4.11 -17.00
N ALA A 81 14.33 4.07 -16.60
CA ALA A 81 15.23 2.98 -16.97
C ALA A 81 14.83 1.66 -16.29
N LEU A 82 14.83 0.55 -17.06
CA LEU A 82 14.63 -0.79 -16.53
C LEU A 82 15.87 -1.22 -15.74
N VAL A 83 15.73 -1.35 -14.43
CA VAL A 83 16.86 -1.65 -13.52
C VAL A 83 16.82 -3.07 -12.97
N ASN A 84 15.65 -3.71 -12.92
CA ASN A 84 15.47 -5.04 -12.36
C ASN A 84 14.13 -5.67 -12.77
N LEU A 85 13.92 -6.94 -12.46
CA LEU A 85 12.64 -7.66 -12.60
C LEU A 85 12.31 -8.36 -11.28
N GLN A 86 11.02 -8.48 -10.96
CA GLN A 86 10.52 -9.52 -10.07
C GLN A 86 9.85 -10.62 -10.91
N LEU A 87 10.25 -11.86 -10.68
CA LEU A 87 9.63 -13.05 -11.25
C LEU A 87 8.74 -13.69 -10.20
N ILE A 88 7.57 -14.19 -10.62
CA ILE A 88 6.61 -14.87 -9.76
C ILE A 88 6.20 -16.18 -10.41
N ASN A 89 6.50 -17.31 -9.76
CA ASN A 89 6.20 -18.62 -10.31
C ASN A 89 4.74 -19.06 -10.04
N ALA A 90 4.36 -20.18 -10.64
CA ALA A 90 3.07 -20.85 -10.42
C ALA A 90 2.78 -21.28 -8.97
N ASP A 91 3.70 -21.16 -8.00
CA ASP A 91 3.44 -21.40 -6.58
C ASP A 91 3.32 -20.10 -5.78
N GLY A 92 3.53 -18.95 -6.43
CA GLY A 92 3.59 -17.63 -5.80
C GLY A 92 4.94 -17.29 -5.18
N LEU A 93 5.99 -18.09 -5.43
CA LEU A 93 7.36 -17.74 -5.04
C LEU A 93 7.87 -16.58 -5.88
N LYS A 94 8.32 -15.53 -5.20
CA LYS A 94 8.79 -14.28 -5.81
C LYS A 94 10.31 -14.16 -5.68
N ARG A 95 11.00 -13.78 -6.75
CA ARG A 95 12.44 -13.43 -6.70
C ARG A 95 12.73 -12.23 -7.58
N THR A 96 13.56 -11.32 -7.08
CA THR A 96 14.19 -10.29 -7.91
C THR A 96 15.49 -10.83 -8.52
N LEU A 97 16.03 -10.17 -9.55
CA LEU A 97 17.35 -10.50 -10.05
C LEU A 97 18.41 -10.09 -9.01
N LYS A 98 19.34 -11.01 -8.73
CA LYS A 98 20.43 -10.78 -7.77
C LYS A 98 21.27 -9.58 -8.21
N GLY A 99 21.63 -8.72 -7.26
CA GLY A 99 22.41 -7.50 -7.51
C GLY A 99 21.59 -6.33 -8.09
N GLY A 100 20.36 -6.58 -8.55
CA GLY A 100 19.52 -5.53 -9.13
C GLY A 100 18.96 -4.57 -8.09
N GLN A 101 18.78 -3.32 -8.51
CA GLN A 101 18.17 -2.29 -7.69
C GLN A 101 16.70 -2.62 -7.38
N VAL A 102 16.29 -2.35 -6.14
CA VAL A 102 14.88 -2.45 -5.69
C VAL A 102 14.46 -1.16 -4.99
N LYS A 103 15.32 -0.63 -4.12
CA LYS A 103 15.09 0.64 -3.45
C LYS A 103 14.90 1.76 -4.49
N GLY A 104 13.78 2.47 -4.40
CA GLY A 104 13.44 3.55 -5.34
C GLY A 104 13.05 3.07 -6.74
N ALA A 105 13.01 1.77 -7.00
CA ALA A 105 12.48 1.19 -8.22
C ALA A 105 11.05 0.68 -7.99
N CYS A 106 10.21 0.74 -9.03
CA CYS A 106 8.83 0.29 -8.96
C CYS A 106 8.32 -0.24 -10.29
N HIS A 107 7.23 -1.00 -10.24
CA HIS A 107 6.39 -1.24 -11.40
C HIS A 107 5.21 -0.26 -11.36
N ILE A 108 4.75 0.25 -12.50
CA ILE A 108 3.58 1.13 -12.57
C ILE A 108 2.49 0.43 -13.37
N ILE A 109 1.31 0.31 -12.76
CA ILE A 109 0.09 -0.09 -13.45
C ILE A 109 -0.68 1.19 -13.77
N GLU A 110 -0.71 1.55 -15.05
CA GLU A 110 -1.31 2.80 -15.51
C GLU A 110 -2.83 2.78 -15.43
N GLY A 111 -3.40 3.77 -14.75
CA GLY A 111 -4.84 4.01 -14.72
C GLY A 111 -5.38 4.42 -16.09
N LYS A 112 -6.63 4.04 -16.39
CA LYS A 112 -7.32 4.50 -17.61
C LYS A 112 -7.86 5.93 -17.47
N LYS A 113 -7.97 6.44 -16.24
CA LYS A 113 -8.43 7.80 -15.96
C LYS A 113 -7.23 8.75 -16.03
N GLN A 114 -7.29 9.74 -16.92
CA GLN A 114 -6.29 10.79 -17.03
C GLN A 114 -6.04 11.45 -15.66
N ALA A 115 -4.75 11.62 -15.32
CA ALA A 115 -4.21 12.45 -14.23
C ALA A 115 -5.18 12.59 -13.03
N GLY A 116 -5.44 11.46 -12.37
CA GLY A 116 -6.32 11.40 -11.21
C GLY A 116 -5.68 12.11 -10.02
N LYS A 117 -6.51 12.77 -9.22
CA LYS A 117 -6.17 13.39 -7.92
C LYS A 117 -5.48 12.45 -6.93
N ARG A 118 -5.28 11.17 -7.27
CA ARG A 118 -4.84 10.12 -6.38
C ARG A 118 -3.85 9.19 -7.06
N LEU A 119 -2.78 8.86 -6.34
CA LEU A 119 -1.78 7.87 -6.72
C LEU A 119 -1.69 6.83 -5.61
N TRP A 120 -1.75 5.56 -5.98
CA TRP A 120 -1.56 4.47 -5.03
C TRP A 120 -0.13 3.96 -5.05
N ILE A 121 0.36 3.58 -3.89
CA ILE A 121 1.59 2.80 -3.72
C ILE A 121 1.19 1.54 -2.97
N ALA A 122 1.28 0.40 -3.65
CA ALA A 122 0.92 -0.90 -3.10
C ALA A 122 2.17 -1.69 -2.71
N GLU A 123 2.09 -2.39 -1.58
CA GLU A 123 3.20 -3.21 -1.07
C GLU A 123 3.59 -4.32 -2.05
N GLY A 124 2.63 -5.11 -2.52
CA GLY A 124 2.87 -6.26 -3.41
C GLY A 124 2.15 -6.15 -4.77
N TYR A 125 2.55 -7.00 -5.72
CA TYR A 125 1.95 -7.03 -7.06
C TYR A 125 0.47 -7.44 -7.06
N ALA A 126 0.07 -8.43 -6.27
CA ALA A 126 -1.35 -8.82 -6.15
C ALA A 126 -2.19 -7.73 -5.50
N THR A 127 -1.67 -7.08 -4.45
CA THR A 127 -2.25 -5.89 -3.81
C THR A 127 -2.48 -4.80 -4.85
N ALA A 128 -1.46 -4.50 -5.66
CA ALA A 128 -1.52 -3.47 -6.69
C ALA A 128 -2.56 -3.77 -7.77
N LEU A 129 -2.57 -5.01 -8.29
CA LEU A 129 -3.56 -5.46 -9.27
C LEU A 129 -4.98 -5.36 -8.72
N THR A 130 -5.18 -5.73 -7.47
CA THR A 130 -6.50 -5.67 -6.82
C THR A 130 -6.98 -4.24 -6.67
N VAL A 131 -6.14 -3.35 -6.16
CA VAL A 131 -6.46 -1.92 -6.05
C VAL A 131 -6.76 -1.34 -7.43
N HIS A 132 -5.89 -1.56 -8.41
CA HIS A 132 -6.07 -1.07 -9.77
C HIS A 132 -7.37 -1.60 -10.41
N HIS A 133 -7.67 -2.89 -10.25
CA HIS A 133 -8.88 -3.51 -10.79
C HIS A 133 -10.15 -2.86 -10.21
N LEU A 134 -10.15 -2.55 -8.91
CA LEU A 134 -11.32 -2.01 -8.22
C LEU A 134 -11.48 -0.49 -8.42
N THR A 135 -10.39 0.27 -8.55
CA THR A 135 -10.45 1.75 -8.64
C THR A 135 -10.30 2.28 -10.07
N GLY A 136 -9.57 1.55 -10.92
CA GLY A 136 -9.11 2.01 -12.23
C GLY A 136 -8.02 3.09 -12.16
N GLU A 137 -7.45 3.35 -10.98
CA GLU A 137 -6.45 4.39 -10.73
C GLU A 137 -5.02 3.85 -10.91
N THR A 138 -4.05 4.77 -11.07
CA THR A 138 -2.64 4.40 -11.22
C THR A 138 -2.08 3.87 -9.89
N VAL A 139 -1.33 2.77 -9.97
CA VAL A 139 -0.72 2.11 -8.82
C VAL A 139 0.77 1.84 -9.05
N MET A 140 1.62 2.37 -8.17
CA MET A 140 3.03 2.00 -8.06
C MET A 140 3.18 0.75 -7.19
N VAL A 141 3.97 -0.22 -7.63
CA VAL A 141 4.22 -1.46 -6.90
C VAL A 141 5.58 -1.39 -6.22
N ALA A 142 5.59 -1.43 -4.89
CA ALA A 142 6.79 -1.33 -4.06
C ALA A 142 7.58 -2.64 -3.92
N LEU A 143 6.91 -3.77 -4.15
CA LEU A 143 7.35 -5.16 -3.92
C LEU A 143 7.52 -5.59 -2.46
N SER A 144 7.70 -4.65 -1.54
CA SER A 144 7.85 -4.93 -0.11
C SER A 144 7.61 -3.67 0.73
N SER A 145 7.20 -3.84 1.99
CA SER A 145 7.02 -2.75 2.95
C SER A 145 8.25 -1.87 3.15
N VAL A 146 9.48 -2.42 3.02
CA VAL A 146 10.71 -1.64 3.21
C VAL A 146 10.98 -0.63 2.09
N ASN A 147 10.35 -0.79 0.92
CA ASN A 147 10.48 0.15 -0.20
C ASN A 147 9.37 1.22 -0.21
N LEU A 148 8.32 1.07 0.60
CA LEU A 148 7.20 2.01 0.66
C LEU A 148 7.67 3.44 0.93
N LEU A 149 8.52 3.63 1.94
CA LEU A 149 9.05 4.95 2.28
C LEU A 149 9.82 5.60 1.12
N SER A 150 10.66 4.82 0.44
CA SER A 150 11.46 5.33 -0.68
C SER A 150 10.57 5.76 -1.85
N LEU A 151 9.52 4.98 -2.16
CA LEU A 151 8.57 5.34 -3.20
C LEU A 151 7.63 6.47 -2.80
N ALA A 152 7.23 6.56 -1.53
CA ALA A 152 6.38 7.64 -1.03
C ALA A 152 7.04 9.00 -1.19
N SER A 153 8.32 9.12 -0.81
CA SER A 153 9.09 10.36 -1.01
C SER A 153 9.22 10.73 -2.49
N LEU A 154 9.56 9.76 -3.35
CA LEU A 154 9.67 9.96 -4.80
C LEU A 154 8.32 10.38 -5.41
N ALA A 155 7.24 9.70 -5.04
CA ALA A 155 5.91 10.00 -5.51
C ALA A 155 5.47 11.42 -5.12
N ARG A 156 5.75 11.87 -3.89
CA ARG A 156 5.43 13.25 -3.46
C ARG A 156 6.22 14.29 -4.25
N GLN A 157 7.50 14.02 -4.53
CA GLN A 157 8.32 14.92 -5.33
C GLN A 157 7.79 15.05 -6.77
N LYS A 158 7.40 13.93 -7.38
CA LYS A 158 6.95 13.87 -8.79
C LYS A 158 5.51 14.33 -8.97
N TYR A 159 4.66 14.08 -7.99
CA TYR A 159 3.22 14.33 -8.02
C TYR A 159 2.76 15.15 -6.81
N PRO A 160 3.24 16.40 -6.66
CA PRO A 160 3.00 17.21 -5.45
C PRO A 160 1.52 17.49 -5.18
N ALA A 161 0.67 17.50 -6.21
CA ALA A 161 -0.77 17.74 -6.09
C ALA A 161 -1.62 16.47 -5.92
N CYS A 162 -1.02 15.28 -6.02
CA CYS A 162 -1.76 14.03 -5.87
C CYS A 162 -1.94 13.67 -4.40
N GLN A 163 -3.10 13.12 -4.05
CA GLN A 163 -3.33 12.38 -2.82
C GLN A 163 -2.63 11.03 -2.93
N ILE A 164 -1.61 10.81 -2.11
CA ILE A 164 -0.87 9.54 -2.11
C ILE A 164 -1.53 8.59 -1.13
N VAL A 165 -1.81 7.37 -1.57
CA VAL A 165 -2.40 6.33 -0.72
C VAL A 165 -1.53 5.08 -0.70
N LEU A 166 -1.17 4.64 0.50
CA LEU A 166 -0.34 3.47 0.77
C LEU A 166 -1.27 2.26 0.98
N ALA A 167 -1.40 1.40 -0.02
CA ALA A 167 -2.10 0.13 0.10
C ALA A 167 -1.15 -0.92 0.67
N ALA A 168 -1.15 -1.04 2.00
CA ALA A 168 -0.25 -1.91 2.75
C ALA A 168 -0.93 -3.17 3.23
N ASP A 169 -0.12 -4.16 3.61
CA ASP A 169 -0.61 -5.42 4.15
C ASP A 169 -0.97 -5.26 5.64
N ARG A 170 -1.96 -6.03 6.10
CA ARG A 170 -2.39 -6.08 7.51
C ARG A 170 -1.79 -7.31 8.17
N ASP A 171 -0.57 -7.15 8.67
CA ASP A 171 0.20 -8.21 9.31
C ASP A 171 -0.15 -8.39 10.79
N LEU A 172 0.03 -9.61 11.33
CA LEU A 172 -0.14 -9.87 12.76
C LEU A 172 0.91 -9.18 13.63
N ASN A 173 2.13 -9.01 13.11
CA ASN A 173 3.23 -8.39 13.84
C ASN A 173 3.24 -6.86 13.77
N GLY A 174 2.39 -6.25 12.92
CA GLY A 174 2.29 -4.80 12.78
C GLY A 174 3.36 -4.14 11.90
N ASP A 175 4.27 -4.91 11.28
CA ASP A 175 5.40 -4.36 10.55
C ASP A 175 4.97 -3.61 9.28
N GLY A 176 4.10 -4.22 8.46
CA GLY A 176 3.56 -3.59 7.25
C GLY A 176 2.83 -2.28 7.58
N GLN A 177 2.00 -2.30 8.62
CA GLN A 177 1.26 -1.13 9.10
C GLN A 177 2.18 -0.01 9.56
N SER A 178 3.20 -0.33 10.35
CA SER A 178 4.14 0.67 10.89
C SER A 178 4.97 1.33 9.79
N LYS A 179 5.44 0.55 8.81
CA LYS A 179 6.19 1.07 7.66
C LYS A 179 5.32 1.90 6.73
N ALA A 180 4.07 1.48 6.53
CA ALA A 180 3.10 2.24 5.74
C ALA A 180 2.75 3.58 6.41
N ALA A 181 2.60 3.60 7.74
CA ALA A 181 2.38 4.84 8.50
C ALA A 181 3.56 5.80 8.34
N ALA A 182 4.80 5.32 8.54
CA ALA A 182 5.99 6.15 8.35
C ALA A 182 6.12 6.68 6.91
N ALA A 183 5.75 5.88 5.90
CA ALA A 183 5.74 6.29 4.50
C ALA A 183 4.65 7.34 4.22
N ALA A 184 3.45 7.16 4.80
CA ALA A 184 2.35 8.11 4.70
C ALA A 184 2.74 9.47 5.30
N ASP A 185 3.33 9.48 6.50
CA ASP A 185 3.79 10.71 7.16
C ASP A 185 4.82 11.46 6.29
N ALA A 186 5.77 10.74 5.71
CA ALA A 186 6.82 11.32 4.87
C ALA A 186 6.31 11.92 3.54
N CYS A 187 5.08 11.60 3.15
CA CYS A 187 4.50 12.04 1.88
C CYS A 187 3.15 12.74 2.05
N GLU A 188 2.72 13.07 3.26
CA GLU A 188 1.37 13.61 3.53
C GLU A 188 0.27 12.73 2.87
N GLY A 189 0.44 11.41 3.02
CA GLY A 189 -0.40 10.39 2.42
C GLY A 189 -1.39 9.76 3.40
N ILE A 190 -2.12 8.75 2.92
CA ILE A 190 -3.09 7.98 3.71
C ILE A 190 -2.72 6.50 3.65
N VAL A 191 -2.83 5.80 4.78
CA VAL A 191 -2.69 4.33 4.81
C VAL A 191 -4.05 3.67 4.59
N ALA A 192 -4.12 2.74 3.64
CA ALA A 192 -5.29 1.91 3.40
C ALA A 192 -4.96 0.44 3.69
N LEU A 193 -5.61 -0.13 4.70
CA LEU A 193 -5.42 -1.52 5.13
C LEU A 193 -6.63 -2.39 4.75
N PRO A 194 -6.41 -3.64 4.32
CA PRO A 194 -7.49 -4.55 3.99
C PRO A 194 -8.34 -4.90 5.21
N PRO A 195 -9.65 -5.17 5.06
CA PRO A 195 -10.56 -5.52 6.17
C PRO A 195 -10.33 -6.91 6.78
N VAL A 196 -9.27 -7.61 6.35
CA VAL A 196 -8.85 -8.94 6.84
C VAL A 196 -7.36 -8.89 7.18
N PHE A 197 -6.87 -9.87 7.94
CA PHE A 197 -5.42 -10.10 8.03
C PHE A 197 -4.90 -10.63 6.69
N GLY A 198 -3.78 -10.09 6.22
CA GLY A 198 -3.23 -10.36 4.89
C GLY A 198 -3.24 -9.14 3.98
N ASP A 199 -3.27 -9.38 2.67
CA ASP A 199 -3.20 -8.33 1.64
C ASP A 199 -4.60 -7.95 1.09
N TRP A 200 -4.67 -6.92 0.24
CA TRP A 200 -5.93 -6.52 -0.41
C TRP A 200 -6.50 -7.59 -1.36
N ASN A 201 -5.66 -8.46 -1.91
CA ASN A 201 -6.13 -9.59 -2.71
C ASN A 201 -6.77 -10.67 -1.83
N ASP A 202 -6.26 -10.92 -0.62
CA ASP A 202 -6.89 -11.84 0.33
C ASP A 202 -8.30 -11.34 0.71
N ALA A 203 -8.46 -10.03 0.92
CA ALA A 203 -9.78 -9.43 1.10
C ALA A 203 -10.71 -9.68 -0.10
N PHE A 204 -10.19 -9.46 -1.32
CA PHE A 204 -10.92 -9.70 -2.56
C PHE A 204 -11.37 -11.15 -2.70
N MET A 205 -10.46 -12.10 -2.46
CA MET A 205 -10.73 -13.53 -2.56
C MET A 205 -11.72 -14.03 -1.48
N GLN A 206 -11.69 -13.45 -0.27
CA GLN A 206 -12.54 -13.90 0.84
C GLN A 206 -13.90 -13.21 0.89
N LYS A 207 -13.97 -11.92 0.55
CA LYS A 207 -15.17 -11.08 0.71
C LYS A 207 -15.85 -10.73 -0.61
N GLY A 208 -15.18 -10.98 -1.73
CA GLY A 208 -15.65 -10.63 -3.06
C GLY A 208 -15.39 -9.17 -3.45
N GLU A 209 -15.67 -8.88 -4.72
CA GLU A 209 -15.37 -7.61 -5.37
C GLU A 209 -16.03 -6.41 -4.68
N GLU A 210 -17.36 -6.46 -4.49
CA GLU A 210 -18.14 -5.31 -4.01
C GLU A 210 -17.77 -4.92 -2.58
N ALA A 211 -17.65 -5.89 -1.67
CA ALA A 211 -17.27 -5.64 -0.29
C ALA A 211 -15.85 -5.07 -0.18
N THR A 212 -14.94 -5.56 -1.03
CA THR A 212 -13.55 -5.08 -1.04
C THR A 212 -13.46 -3.68 -1.64
N ARG A 213 -14.20 -3.40 -2.72
CA ARG A 213 -14.34 -2.07 -3.32
C ARG A 213 -14.84 -1.06 -2.29
N LYS A 214 -15.90 -1.40 -1.56
CA LYS A 214 -16.42 -0.56 -0.47
C LYS A 214 -15.36 -0.32 0.60
N ALA A 215 -14.65 -1.36 1.04
CA ALA A 215 -13.59 -1.22 2.06
C ALA A 215 -12.44 -0.31 1.61
N ILE A 216 -12.02 -0.38 0.34
CA ILE A 216 -11.03 0.55 -0.24
C ILE A 216 -11.51 2.00 -0.14
N TYR A 217 -12.75 2.27 -0.57
CA TYR A 217 -13.29 3.63 -0.54
C TYR A 217 -13.53 4.15 0.87
N ASP A 218 -13.90 3.29 1.81
CA ASP A 218 -14.04 3.67 3.21
C ASP A 218 -12.67 3.97 3.84
N ALA A 219 -11.63 3.21 3.52
CA ALA A 219 -10.27 3.43 4.05
C ALA A 219 -9.65 4.76 3.60
N ILE A 220 -10.06 5.31 2.46
CA ILE A 220 -9.54 6.56 1.90
C ILE A 220 -10.52 7.73 2.01
N ARG A 221 -11.67 7.50 2.66
CA ARG A 221 -12.62 8.56 2.95
C ARG A 221 -11.98 9.51 3.96
N PRO A 222 -12.00 10.83 3.72
CA PRO A 222 -11.60 11.78 4.75
C PRO A 222 -12.40 11.51 6.03
N PRO A 223 -11.79 11.62 7.22
CA PRO A 223 -12.55 11.56 8.45
C PRO A 223 -13.69 12.58 8.38
N ALA A 224 -14.88 12.20 8.86
CA ALA A 224 -15.98 13.13 8.97
C ALA A 224 -15.52 14.33 9.81
N GLN A 225 -15.82 15.54 9.33
CA GLN A 225 -15.56 16.74 10.14
C GLN A 225 -16.30 16.58 11.45
N SER A 226 -15.60 16.86 12.55
CA SER A 226 -16.24 16.77 13.85
C SER A 226 -17.32 17.85 13.92
N PRO A 227 -18.53 17.54 14.41
CA PRO A 227 -19.50 18.59 14.72
C PRO A 227 -18.91 19.61 15.72
N PHE A 228 -17.92 19.21 16.53
CA PHE A 228 -17.22 20.08 17.47
C PHE A 228 -16.14 20.97 16.83
N ASP A 229 -15.76 20.76 15.56
CA ASP A 229 -14.81 21.66 14.88
C ASP A 229 -15.45 23.03 14.59
N THR A 230 -16.78 23.05 14.42
CA THR A 230 -17.57 24.23 14.05
C THR A 230 -18.55 24.70 15.12
N MET A 231 -18.79 23.90 16.16
CA MET A 231 -19.77 24.20 17.22
C MET A 231 -19.10 24.72 18.49
N SER A 232 -19.70 25.72 19.12
CA SER A 232 -19.24 26.28 20.40
C SER A 232 -19.77 25.52 21.61
N GLU A 233 -19.10 25.69 22.75
CA GLU A 233 -19.52 25.09 24.03
C GLU A 233 -20.93 25.54 24.47
N ALA A 234 -21.28 26.81 24.21
CA ALA A 234 -22.59 27.36 24.54
C ALA A 234 -23.70 26.70 23.71
N GLU A 235 -23.46 26.50 22.40
CA GLU A 235 -24.37 25.78 21.51
C GLU A 235 -24.53 24.33 21.98
N PHE A 236 -23.43 23.63 22.30
CA PHE A 236 -23.49 22.26 22.80
C PHE A 236 -24.28 22.17 24.11
N THR A 237 -24.05 23.09 25.06
CA THR A 237 -24.71 23.08 26.38
C THR A 237 -26.20 23.34 26.27
N ALA A 238 -26.62 24.19 25.32
CA ALA A 238 -28.02 24.51 25.06
C ALA A 238 -28.81 23.39 24.35
N MET A 239 -28.14 22.36 23.82
CA MET A 239 -28.80 21.24 23.14
C MET A 239 -29.55 20.32 24.10
N SER A 240 -30.60 19.68 23.56
CA SER A 240 -31.31 18.62 24.27
C SER A 240 -30.38 17.42 24.54
N ALA A 241 -30.72 16.59 25.52
CA ALA A 241 -29.94 15.41 25.85
C ALA A 241 -29.81 14.45 24.64
N SER A 242 -30.88 14.29 23.85
CA SER A 242 -30.89 13.46 22.65
C SER A 242 -29.98 14.00 21.56
N ASP A 243 -29.96 15.33 21.36
CA ASP A 243 -29.11 15.95 20.35
C ASP A 243 -27.64 15.92 20.77
N LYS A 244 -27.34 16.11 22.06
CA LYS A 244 -25.97 15.92 22.60
C LYS A 244 -25.49 14.50 22.36
N ALA A 245 -26.30 13.49 22.67
CA ALA A 245 -25.96 12.10 22.44
C ALA A 245 -25.70 11.81 20.95
N LEU A 246 -26.49 12.39 20.06
CA LEU A 246 -26.29 12.25 18.62
C LEU A 246 -24.98 12.89 18.15
N ARG A 247 -24.64 14.12 18.59
CA ARG A 247 -23.38 14.79 18.22
C ARG A 247 -22.15 14.08 18.74
N VAL A 248 -22.24 13.57 19.97
CA VAL A 248 -21.17 12.77 20.56
C VAL A 248 -21.02 11.45 19.80
N HIS A 249 -22.12 10.80 19.38
CA HIS A 249 -22.05 9.62 18.52
C HIS A 249 -21.50 9.92 17.12
N GLU A 250 -21.89 11.03 16.49
CA GLU A 250 -21.35 11.49 15.20
C GLU A 250 -19.82 11.69 15.26
N HIS A 251 -19.29 12.17 16.39
CA HIS A 251 -17.86 12.41 16.55
C HIS A 251 -17.05 11.16 16.97
N TYR A 252 -17.56 10.34 17.90
CA TYR A 252 -16.83 9.22 18.49
C TYR A 252 -17.25 7.84 17.97
N GLY A 253 -18.32 7.75 17.18
CA GLY A 253 -18.83 6.51 16.59
C GLY A 253 -19.18 5.44 17.62
N GLU A 254 -18.86 4.18 17.31
CA GLU A 254 -19.06 3.02 18.19
C GLU A 254 -17.99 2.88 19.30
N ALA A 255 -16.99 3.76 19.33
CA ALA A 255 -15.94 3.75 20.36
C ALA A 255 -16.38 4.48 21.66
N LEU A 256 -17.67 4.76 21.81
CA LEU A 256 -18.24 5.52 22.92
C LEU A 256 -19.14 4.62 23.78
N ALA A 257 -18.93 4.68 25.09
CA ALA A 257 -19.81 4.09 26.08
C ALA A 257 -20.38 5.21 26.96
N VAL A 258 -21.67 5.13 27.24
CA VAL A 258 -22.39 6.03 28.16
C VAL A 258 -22.86 5.18 29.33
N ASP A 259 -22.67 5.66 30.57
CA ASP A 259 -23.23 4.99 31.72
C ASP A 259 -24.76 5.05 31.73
N ALA A 260 -25.41 4.21 32.54
CA ALA A 260 -26.88 4.10 32.55
C ALA A 260 -27.61 5.41 32.87
N ASN A 261 -26.93 6.36 33.53
CA ASN A 261 -27.47 7.65 33.93
C ASN A 261 -27.15 8.78 32.94
N GLY A 262 -26.38 8.53 31.88
CA GLY A 262 -26.05 9.53 30.86
C GLY A 262 -25.02 10.58 31.28
N GLN A 263 -24.32 10.39 32.40
CA GLN A 263 -23.41 11.37 33.00
C GLN A 263 -21.95 11.07 32.74
N LEU A 264 -21.59 9.80 32.54
CA LEU A 264 -20.23 9.37 32.30
C LEU A 264 -20.07 8.94 30.85
N LEU A 265 -19.24 9.68 30.12
CA LEU A 265 -18.84 9.36 28.76
C LEU A 265 -17.48 8.69 28.80
N SER A 266 -17.32 7.52 28.18
CA SER A 266 -16.05 6.83 28.06
C SER A 266 -15.71 6.53 26.60
N ARG A 267 -14.44 6.68 26.23
CA ARG A 267 -13.92 6.34 24.91
C ARG A 267 -13.00 5.12 24.98
N TYR A 268 -13.15 4.20 24.04
CA TYR A 268 -12.20 3.11 23.87
C TYR A 268 -11.00 3.59 23.05
N GLU A 269 -9.81 3.56 23.65
CA GLU A 269 -8.57 3.98 23.01
C GLU A 269 -7.42 3.05 23.45
N ASN A 270 -6.68 2.53 22.48
CA ASN A 270 -5.50 1.68 22.71
C ASN A 270 -5.76 0.49 23.66
N GLY A 271 -6.92 -0.16 23.54
CA GLY A 271 -7.23 -1.33 24.34
C GLY A 271 -7.93 -1.05 25.68
N ILE A 272 -8.11 0.22 26.06
CA ILE A 272 -8.60 0.62 27.38
C ILE A 272 -9.73 1.65 27.24
N TRP A 273 -10.77 1.53 28.08
CA TRP A 273 -11.80 2.56 28.22
C TRP A 273 -11.31 3.70 29.11
N LYS A 274 -11.37 4.93 28.61
CA LYS A 274 -11.02 6.15 29.36
C LYS A 274 -12.24 7.06 29.48
N ASN A 275 -12.46 7.61 30.66
CA ASN A 275 -13.47 8.64 30.88
C ASN A 275 -13.10 9.89 30.06
N ILE A 276 -14.09 10.49 29.40
CA ILE A 276 -14.01 11.76 28.70
C ILE A 276 -14.62 12.83 29.63
N PRO A 277 -13.80 13.66 30.29
CA PRO A 277 -14.30 14.77 31.10
C PRO A 277 -15.16 15.71 30.26
N ALA A 278 -16.20 16.30 30.85
CA ALA A 278 -17.04 17.29 30.16
C ALA A 278 -16.23 18.47 29.60
N ALA A 279 -15.14 18.85 30.29
CA ALA A 279 -14.17 19.87 29.85
C ALA A 279 -13.37 19.49 28.58
N THR A 280 -13.49 18.26 28.07
CA THR A 280 -12.88 17.87 26.78
C THR A 280 -13.72 18.37 25.60
N PHE A 281 -14.98 18.75 25.85
CA PHE A 281 -15.90 19.29 24.85
C PHE A 281 -15.97 20.82 24.86
N SER A 282 -15.32 21.47 25.83
CA SER A 282 -15.11 22.93 25.84
C SER A 282 -13.90 23.27 24.98
N ARG A 283 -13.99 24.37 24.23
CA ARG A 283 -12.87 24.89 23.43
C ARG A 283 -11.94 25.75 24.27
#